data_AF-A0A9D9DM34-F1
#
_entry.id   AF-A0A9D9DM34-F1
#
_cell.length_a   1.000
_cell.length_b   1.000
_cell.length_c   1.000
_cell.angle_alpha   90.00
_cell.angle_beta   90.00
_cell.angle_gamma   90.00
#
_symmetry.space_group_name_H-M   'P 1'
#
loop_
_entity.id
_entity.type
_entity.pdbx_description
1 polymer ?
#
loop_
_entity_poly.entity_id
_entity_poly.type
_entity_poly.pdbx_seq_one_letter_code
_entity_poly.pdbx_strand_id
1 'polypeptide(L)' 'MDKYFYEVHVNIPRNGYSFAIESNKSLSDEEVISLGIELGRFEETSDADCVDYVGEITEYEYSTMR' A
#
# COMPACT_ATOMS: atom_id res chain seq x y z
N MET A 1 -19.52 5.62 6.32
CA MET A 1 -18.85 4.96 5.19
C MET A 1 -17.82 4.05 5.80
N ASP A 2 -17.84 2.78 5.45
CA ASP A 2 -16.83 1.84 5.90
C ASP A 2 -15.50 2.20 5.24
N LYS A 3 -14.43 2.17 6.03
CA LYS A 3 -13.06 2.42 5.58
C LYS A 3 -12.31 1.10 5.54
N TYR A 4 -11.48 0.96 4.53
CA TYR A 4 -10.59 -0.18 4.34
C TYR A 4 -9.16 0.32 4.32
N PHE A 5 -8.26 -0.38 5.01
CA PHE A 5 -6.88 0.02 5.14
C PHE A 5 -5.98 -1.12 4.66
N TYR A 6 -4.93 -0.77 3.93
CA TYR A 6 -4.02 -1.74 3.35
C TYR A 6 -2.58 -1.36 3.65
N GLU A 7 -1.74 -2.37 3.88
CA GLU A 7 -0.29 -2.24 3.85
C GLU A 7 0.23 -2.81 2.53
N VAL A 8 1.11 -2.07 1.86
CA VAL A 8 1.81 -2.49 0.64
C VAL A 8 3.28 -2.67 0.99
N HIS A 9 3.81 -3.86 0.80
CA HIS A 9 5.23 -4.16 0.96
C HIS A 9 5.93 -4.15 -0.40
N VAL A 10 7.00 -3.38 -0.47
CA VAL A 10 7.85 -3.23 -1.64
C VAL A 10 9.21 -3.82 -1.30
N ASN A 11 9.61 -4.84 -2.06
CA ASN A 11 10.84 -5.56 -1.83
C ASN A 11 11.85 -5.27 -2.93
N ILE A 12 12.61 -4.19 -2.73
CA ILE A 12 13.72 -3.81 -3.60
C ILE A 12 15.06 -4.26 -2.99
N PRO A 13 16.07 -4.60 -3.81
CA PRO A 13 17.38 -4.99 -3.31
C PRO A 13 17.97 -3.94 -2.37
N ARG A 14 18.21 -4.35 -1.12
CA ARG A 14 18.86 -3.58 -0.03
C ARG A 14 18.00 -2.52 0.67
N ASN A 15 16.82 -2.16 0.18
CA ASN A 15 16.00 -1.07 0.73
C ASN A 15 14.48 -1.37 0.64
N GLY A 16 14.04 -2.57 1.04
CA GLY A 16 12.60 -2.84 1.12
C GLY A 16 11.89 -1.86 2.06
N TYR A 17 10.68 -1.45 1.70
CA TYR A 17 9.86 -0.53 2.49
C TYR A 17 8.39 -0.94 2.41
N SER A 18 7.58 -0.45 3.33
CA SER A 18 6.13 -0.58 3.26
C SER A 18 5.44 0.75 3.50
N PHE A 19 4.22 0.88 3.00
CA PHE A 19 3.39 2.05 3.21
C PHE A 19 1.92 1.67 3.28
N ALA A 20 1.12 2.55 3.87
CA ALA A 20 -0.29 2.30 4.10
C ALA A 20 -1.20 3.12 3.17
N ILE A 21 -2.31 2.52 2.74
CA ILE A 21 -3.35 3.13 1.90
C ILE A 21 -4.71 3.03 2.59
N GLU A 22 -5.50 4.10 2.52
CA GLU A 22 -6.91 4.14 2.94
C GLU A 22 -7.83 4.18 1.71
N SER A 23 -8.93 3.43 1.75
CA SER A 23 -9.98 3.43 0.72
C SER A 23 -11.38 3.41 1.34
N ASN A 24 -12.35 4.00 0.63
CA ASN A 24 -13.78 3.98 0.99
C ASN A 24 -14.52 2.75 0.43
N LYS A 25 -13.82 1.82 -0.23
CA LYS A 25 -14.33 0.55 -0.74
C LYS A 25 -13.27 -0.55 -0.60
N SER A 26 -13.70 -1.80 -0.56
CA SER A 26 -12.80 -2.94 -0.68
C SER A 26 -12.13 -2.93 -2.07
N LEU A 27 -10.83 -3.20 -2.10
CA LEU A 27 -9.98 -3.17 -3.29
C LEU A 27 -9.27 -4.52 -3.43
N SER A 28 -9.03 -4.97 -4.66
CA SER A 28 -8.06 -6.03 -4.91
C SER A 28 -6.62 -5.52 -4.76
N ASP A 29 -5.65 -6.42 -4.63
CA ASP A 29 -4.23 -6.07 -4.55
C ASP A 29 -3.79 -5.17 -5.73
N GLU A 30 -4.23 -5.47 -6.95
CA GLU A 30 -3.96 -4.66 -8.15
C GLU A 30 -4.56 -3.25 -8.06
N GLU A 31 -5.77 -3.12 -7.50
CA GLU A 31 -6.40 -1.83 -7.27
C GLU A 31 -5.68 -1.03 -6.18
N VAL A 32 -5.18 -1.68 -5.12
CA VAL A 32 -4.38 -1.05 -4.07
C VAL A 32 -3.06 -0.52 -4.64
N ILE A 33 -2.37 -1.33 -5.45
CA ILE A 33 -1.13 -0.92 -6.12
C ILE A 33 -1.39 0.27 -7.06
N SER A 34 -2.44 0.18 -7.88
CA SER A 34 -2.83 1.27 -8.79
C SER A 34 -3.12 2.57 -8.03
N LEU A 35 -3.86 2.48 -6.92
CA LEU A 35 -4.13 3.62 -6.05
C LEU A 35 -2.85 4.16 -5.40
N GLY A 36 -1.90 3.29 -5.02
CA GLY A 36 -0.59 3.70 -4.50
C GLY A 36 0.23 4.52 -5.52
N ILE A 37 0.14 4.16 -6.80
CA ILE A 37 0.75 4.93 -7.91
C ILE A 37 0.05 6.28 -8.06
N GLU A 38 -1.28 6.30 -8.11
CA GLU A 38 -2.07 7.54 -8.24
C GLU A 38 -1.82 8.53 -7.10
N LEU A 39 -1.64 8.01 -5.88
CA LEU A 39 -1.35 8.79 -4.68
C LEU A 39 0.13 9.16 -4.53
N GLY A 40 1.02 8.68 -5.41
CA GLY A 40 2.46 8.95 -5.34
C GLY A 40 3.11 8.39 -4.07
N ARG A 41 2.66 7.22 -3.60
CA ARG A 41 3.18 6.58 -2.38
C ARG A 41 4.46 5.79 -2.60
N PHE A 42 4.72 5.37 -3.84
CA PHE A 42 5.99 4.76 -4.22
C PHE A 42 7.09 5.81 -4.35
N GLU A 43 8.34 5.46 -4.01
CA GLU A 43 9.48 6.37 -4.21
C GLU A 43 9.75 6.57 -5.71
N GLU A 44 9.69 5.49 -6.49
CA GLU A 44 9.73 5.48 -7.95
C GLU A 44 8.54 4.68 -8.52
N THR A 45 7.99 5.08 -9.67
CA THR A 45 6.83 4.37 -10.25
C THR A 45 7.13 2.90 -10.57
N SER A 46 8.39 2.56 -10.89
CA SER A 46 8.83 1.18 -11.12
C SER A 46 8.84 0.31 -9.86
N ASP A 47 8.78 0.91 -8.67
CA ASP A 47 8.74 0.16 -7.41
C ASP A 47 7.45 -0.66 -7.26
N ALA A 48 6.39 -0.28 -7.99
CA ALA A 48 5.16 -1.05 -8.07
C ALA A 48 5.38 -2.47 -8.61
N ASP A 49 6.37 -2.66 -9.49
CA ASP A 49 6.75 -3.99 -10.00
C ASP A 49 7.47 -4.85 -8.96
N CYS A 50 7.89 -4.24 -7.84
CA CYS A 50 8.58 -4.89 -6.74
C CYS A 50 7.67 -5.14 -5.52
N VAL A 51 6.36 -4.95 -5.66
CA VAL A 51 5.38 -5.29 -4.60
C VAL A 51 5.32 -6.80 -4.46
N ASP A 52 5.65 -7.31 -3.27
CA ASP A 52 5.60 -8.75 -2.97
C ASP A 52 4.42 -9.14 -2.07
N TYR A 53 3.82 -8.17 -1.37
CA TYR A 53 2.65 -8.40 -0.53
C TYR A 53 1.75 -7.16 -0.40
N VAL A 54 0.44 -7.40 -0.46
CA VAL A 54 -0.61 -6.45 -0.07
C VAL A 54 -1.47 -7.13 0.99
N GLY A 55 -1.69 -6.45 2.11
CA GLY A 55 -2.47 -6.97 3.23
C GLY A 55 -3.48 -5.97 3.75
N GLU A 56 -4.70 -6.43 4.08
CA GLU A 56 -5.66 -5.61 4.82
C GLU A 56 -5.19 -5.48 6.28
N ILE A 57 -5.20 -4.24 6.78
CA ILE A 57 -4.80 -3.89 8.14
C ILE A 57 -5.93 -3.17 8.86
N THR A 58 -5.82 -3.07 10.17
CA THR A 58 -6.76 -2.29 10.99
C THR A 58 -6.49 -0.78 10.87
N GLU A 59 -7.50 0.04 11.19
CA GLU A 59 -7.35 1.50 11.31
C GLU A 59 -6.23 1.88 12.31
N TYR A 60 -6.09 1.09 13.37
CA TYR A 60 -5.04 1.30 14.37
C TYR A 60 -3.65 1.12 13.74
N GLU A 61 -3.41 0.03 13.02
CA GLU A 61 -2.15 -0.22 12.32
C GLU A 61 -1.85 0.91 11.32
N TYR A 62 -2.84 1.28 10.49
CA TYR A 62 -2.73 2.41 9.56
C TYR A 62 -2.29 3.70 10.25
N SER A 63 -2.88 4.02 11.41
CA SER A 63 -2.53 5.25 12.15
C SER A 63 -1.10 5.24 12.75
N THR A 64 -0.49 4.08 12.87
CA THR A 64 0.87 3.91 13.42
C THR A 64 1.96 3.85 12.35
N MET A 65 1.59 3.51 11.11
CA MET A 65 2.48 3.56 9.96
C MET A 65 2.61 5.03 9.51
N ARG A 66 3.70 5.67 9.92
CA ARG A 66 4.03 7.06 9.56
C ARG A 66 4.69 7.15 8.21
#